data_AF-A0A0V1BZ45-F1
#
_entry.id   AF-A0A0V1BZ45-F1
#
_cell.length_a   1.000
_cell.length_b   1.000
_cell.length_c   1.000
_cell.angle_alpha   90.00
_cell.angle_beta   90.00
_cell.angle_gamma   90.00
#
_symmetry.space_group_name_H-M   'P 1'
#
loop_
_entity.id
_entity.type
_entity.pdbx_description
1 polymer ?
#
loop_
_entity_poly.entity_id
_entity_poly.type
_entity_poly.pdbx_seq_one_letter_code
_entity_poly.pdbx_strand_id
1 'polypeptide(L)'
;MKLHVRDEKDIINHALKVIEEQKKDGKTIRLPYNMWKLAMDKCQISYNDYIKLDPLSRDIVQAHWSAVKNHHLFYTDPKTKLFVLTVTSLLLNGECCGRSCRHCPYDHVNVSEAMKQKTFWNGAFFDKLD
;
A
#
# COMPACT_ATOMS: atom_id res chain seq x y z
N MET A 1 5.48 27.18 -13.16
CA MET A 1 6.49 26.24 -12.64
C MET A 1 6.16 24.86 -13.18
N LYS A 2 6.92 24.36 -14.17
CA LYS A 2 6.65 23.02 -14.74
C LYS A 2 6.92 22.00 -13.63
N LEU A 3 5.92 21.21 -13.26
CA LEU A 3 6.10 20.04 -12.41
C LEU A 3 7.10 19.15 -13.16
N HIS A 4 8.34 19.11 -12.69
CA HIS A 4 9.27 18.06 -13.07
C HIS A 4 8.54 16.74 -12.78
N VAL A 5 8.40 15.87 -13.78
CA VAL A 5 7.84 14.53 -13.56
C VAL A 5 8.84 13.85 -12.64
N ARG A 6 8.53 13.84 -11.34
CA ARG A 6 9.32 13.12 -10.35
C ARG A 6 9.00 11.65 -10.53
N ASP A 7 10.02 10.83 -10.69
CA ASP A 7 9.84 9.37 -10.66
C ASP A 7 9.37 8.93 -9.25
N GLU A 8 8.92 7.67 -9.12
CA GLU A 8 8.43 7.16 -7.83
C GLU A 8 9.45 7.35 -6.70
N LYS A 9 10.74 7.17 -7.00
CA LYS A 9 11.83 7.24 -6.02
C LYS A 9 12.00 8.67 -5.51
N ASP A 10 11.92 9.67 -6.38
CA ASP A 10 11.95 11.08 -6.01
C ASP A 10 10.73 11.49 -5.17
N ILE A 11 9.55 10.97 -5.49
CA ILE A 11 8.33 11.19 -4.71
C ILE A 11 8.50 10.62 -3.29
N ILE A 12 8.97 9.37 -3.18
CA ILE A 12 9.20 8.68 -1.92
C ILE A 12 10.28 9.41 -1.10
N ASN A 13 11.43 9.73 -1.69
CA ASN A 13 12.52 10.43 -1.03
C ASN A 13 12.09 11.80 -0.48
N HIS A 14 11.28 12.54 -1.26
CA HIS A 14 10.73 13.80 -0.80
C HIS A 14 9.75 13.60 0.37
N ALA A 15 8.89 12.60 0.30
CA ALA A 15 7.96 12.28 1.38
C ALA A 15 8.68 11.92 2.68
N LEU A 16 9.74 11.11 2.63
CA LEU A 16 10.54 10.75 3.80
C LEU A 16 11.14 11.99 4.49
N LYS A 17 11.66 12.96 3.73
CA LYS A 17 12.16 14.22 4.28
C LYS A 17 11.06 15.01 4.99
N VAL A 18 9.90 15.13 4.36
CA VAL A 18 8.74 15.85 4.91
C VAL A 18 8.18 15.16 6.18
N ILE A 19 8.21 13.83 6.23
CA ILE A 19 7.81 13.06 7.43
C ILE A 19 8.80 13.33 8.58
N GLU A 20 10.10 13.32 8.28
CA GLU A 20 11.15 13.56 9.28
C GLU A 20 11.05 14.97 9.89
N GLU A 21 10.73 15.98 9.08
CA GLU A 21 10.47 17.34 9.55
C GLU A 21 9.23 17.40 10.47
N GLN A 22 8.13 16.75 10.09
CA GLN A 22 6.90 16.75 10.90
C GLN A 22 7.05 16.05 12.25
N LYS A 23 7.89 15.01 12.32
CA LYS A 23 8.20 14.31 13.58
C LYS A 23 8.89 15.25 14.57
N LYS A 24 9.77 16.13 14.10
CA LYS A 24 10.45 17.12 14.94
C LYS A 24 9.48 18.15 15.52
N ASP A 25 8.42 18.46 14.77
CA ASP A 25 7.38 19.40 15.17
C ASP A 25 6.28 18.77 16.06
N GLY A 26 6.35 17.46 16.34
CA GLY A 26 5.31 16.74 17.11
C GLY A 26 3.94 16.67 16.42
N LYS A 27 3.87 16.87 15.10
CA LYS A 27 2.62 16.93 14.34
C LYS A 27 2.15 15.54 13.90
N THR A 28 0.83 15.39 13.70
CA THR A 28 0.26 14.25 12.99
C THR A 28 0.83 14.18 11.57
N ILE A 29 1.49 13.07 11.23
CA ILE A 29 2.15 12.89 9.94
C ILE A 29 1.13 12.96 8.80
N ARG A 30 1.30 13.93 7.90
CA ARG A 30 0.58 14.05 6.64
C ARG A 30 1.55 13.85 5.48
N LEU A 31 1.15 13.05 4.51
CA LEU A 31 1.97 12.81 3.32
C LEU A 31 1.85 13.98 2.36
N PRO A 32 2.93 14.36 1.65
CA PRO A 32 2.82 15.24 0.50
C PRO A 32 1.81 14.70 -0.51
N TYR A 33 1.08 15.59 -1.19
CA TYR A 33 0.03 15.22 -2.14
C TYR A 33 0.49 14.21 -3.20
N ASN A 34 1.70 14.37 -3.75
CA ASN A 34 2.21 13.44 -4.76
C ASN A 34 2.47 12.03 -4.21
N MET A 35 2.87 11.91 -2.94
CA MET A 35 3.05 10.61 -2.28
C MET A 35 1.71 9.95 -1.99
N TRP A 36 0.73 10.74 -1.52
CA TRP A 36 -0.65 10.26 -1.35
C TRP A 36 -1.26 9.82 -2.69
N LYS A 37 -1.11 10.63 -3.74
CA LYS A 37 -1.58 10.32 -5.09
C LYS A 37 -0.94 9.03 -5.60
N LEU A 38 0.38 8.88 -5.46
CA LEU A 38 1.08 7.67 -5.85
C LEU A 38 0.52 6.43 -5.14
N ALA A 39 0.29 6.51 -3.83
CA ALA A 39 -0.31 5.42 -3.08
C ALA A 39 -1.74 5.10 -3.54
N MET A 40 -2.56 6.12 -3.79
CA MET A 40 -3.92 5.95 -4.34
C MET A 40 -3.91 5.33 -5.75
N ASP A 41 -2.94 5.68 -6.59
CA ASP A 41 -2.79 5.11 -7.94
C ASP A 41 -2.45 3.60 -7.87
N LYS A 42 -1.70 3.16 -6.85
CA LYS A 42 -1.43 1.73 -6.59
C LYS A 42 -2.61 0.97 -5.97
N CYS A 43 -3.66 1.67 -5.54
CA CYS A 43 -4.90 1.06 -5.02
C CYS A 43 -5.91 0.74 -6.12
N GLN A 44 -5.64 1.09 -7.38
CA GLN A 44 -6.59 0.93 -8.48
C GLN A 44 -6.89 -0.55 -8.76
N ILE A 45 -8.17 -0.83 -9.00
CA ILE A 45 -8.69 -2.14 -9.43
C ILE A 45 -9.66 -1.92 -10.60
N SER A 46 -9.71 -2.85 -11.55
CA SER A 46 -10.71 -2.82 -12.61
C SER A 46 -12.11 -3.18 -12.07
N TYR A 47 -13.17 -2.66 -12.68
CA TYR A 47 -14.54 -3.04 -12.27
C TYR A 47 -14.77 -4.56 -12.38
N ASN A 48 -14.21 -5.19 -13.43
CA ASN A 48 -14.34 -6.62 -13.66
C ASN A 48 -13.65 -7.47 -12.58
N ASP A 49 -12.53 -7.00 -12.03
CA ASP A 49 -11.88 -7.69 -10.92
C ASP A 49 -12.65 -7.45 -9.62
N TYR A 50 -13.12 -6.22 -9.39
CA TYR A 50 -13.87 -5.88 -8.18
C TYR A 50 -15.15 -6.72 -8.00
N ILE A 51 -15.92 -6.93 -9.07
CA ILE A 51 -17.16 -7.72 -9.00
C ILE A 51 -16.90 -9.22 -8.76
N LYS A 52 -15.71 -9.73 -9.07
CA LYS A 52 -15.33 -11.14 -8.82
C LYS A 52 -14.89 -11.38 -7.37
N LEU A 53 -14.54 -10.33 -6.63
CA LEU A 53 -14.16 -10.45 -5.22
C LEU A 53 -15.36 -10.94 -4.40
N ASP A 54 -15.09 -11.86 -3.47
CA ASP A 54 -16.03 -12.25 -2.44
C ASP A 54 -16.27 -11.09 -1.44
N PRO A 55 -17.31 -11.16 -0.60
CA PRO A 55 -17.64 -10.08 0.34
C PRO A 55 -16.49 -9.69 1.27
N LEU A 56 -15.73 -10.64 1.82
CA LEU A 56 -14.63 -10.34 2.72
C LEU A 56 -13.49 -9.65 1.95
N SER A 57 -13.17 -10.11 0.74
CA SER A 57 -12.17 -9.44 -0.09
C SER A 57 -12.54 -7.98 -0.39
N ARG A 58 -13.84 -7.69 -0.60
CA ARG A 58 -14.32 -6.30 -0.76
C ARG A 58 -14.16 -5.48 0.52
N ASP A 59 -14.41 -6.07 1.69
CA ASP A 59 -14.18 -5.40 2.97
C ASP A 59 -12.69 -5.06 3.18
N ILE A 60 -11.79 -5.97 2.79
CA ILE A 60 -10.34 -5.75 2.84
C ILE A 60 -9.93 -4.58 1.92
N VAL A 61 -10.46 -4.54 0.70
CA VAL A 61 -10.24 -3.44 -0.26
C VAL A 61 -10.71 -2.12 0.33
N GLN A 62 -11.94 -2.07 0.86
CA GLN A 62 -12.51 -0.86 1.43
C GLN A 62 -11.73 -0.36 2.65
N ALA A 63 -11.31 -1.27 3.54
CA ALA A 63 -10.51 -0.93 4.71
C ALA A 63 -9.14 -0.36 4.32
N HIS A 64 -8.49 -0.97 3.32
CA HIS A 64 -7.22 -0.48 2.79
C HIS A 64 -7.35 0.89 2.12
N TRP A 65 -8.33 1.06 1.23
CA TRP A 65 -8.58 2.34 0.56
C TRP A 65 -8.89 3.46 1.54
N SER A 66 -9.70 3.18 2.56
CA SER A 66 -10.00 4.14 3.62
C SER A 66 -8.72 4.55 4.36
N ALA A 67 -7.84 3.60 4.69
CA ALA A 67 -6.58 3.89 5.34
C ALA A 67 -5.67 4.76 4.45
N VAL A 68 -5.47 4.39 3.19
CA VAL A 68 -4.62 5.15 2.24
C VAL A 68 -5.18 6.55 2.01
N LYS A 69 -6.49 6.67 1.79
CA LYS A 69 -7.19 7.95 1.61
C LYS A 69 -6.96 8.89 2.81
N ASN A 70 -6.98 8.35 4.02
CA ASN A 70 -6.78 9.11 5.26
C ASN A 70 -5.31 9.17 5.72
N HIS A 71 -4.35 8.84 4.86
CA HIS A 71 -2.91 8.86 5.16
C HIS A 71 -2.46 7.90 6.28
N HIS A 72 -3.26 6.88 6.60
CA HIS A 72 -2.88 5.86 7.56
C HIS A 72 -1.92 4.83 6.95
N LEU A 73 -0.90 4.44 7.71
CA LEU A 73 0.11 3.46 7.29
C LEU A 73 -0.31 2.00 7.53
N PHE A 74 -1.40 1.80 8.27
CA PHE A 74 -1.96 0.49 8.58
C PHE A 74 -3.49 0.55 8.65
N TYR A 75 -4.12 -0.62 8.54
CA TYR A 75 -5.53 -0.83 8.89
C TYR A 75 -5.66 -2.13 9.69
N THR A 76 -6.79 -2.28 10.38
CA THR A 76 -7.15 -3.52 11.06
C THR A 76 -7.85 -4.44 10.06
N ASP A 77 -7.30 -5.64 9.87
CA ASP A 77 -7.88 -6.65 8.98
C ASP A 77 -9.30 -7.05 9.43
N PRO A 78 -10.29 -7.03 8.55
CA PRO A 78 -11.68 -7.29 8.93
C PRO A 78 -11.92 -8.73 9.43
N LYS A 79 -11.17 -9.73 8.96
CA LYS A 79 -11.29 -11.14 9.37
C LYS A 79 -10.50 -11.44 10.65
N THR A 80 -9.19 -11.20 10.60
CA THR A 80 -8.20 -11.63 11.60
C THR A 80 -7.98 -10.63 12.73
N LYS A 81 -8.43 -9.38 12.55
CA LYS A 81 -8.21 -8.25 13.48
C LYS A 81 -6.75 -7.87 13.69
N LEU A 82 -5.84 -8.38 12.86
CA LEU A 82 -4.42 -8.03 12.89
C LEU A 82 -4.17 -6.70 12.16
N PHE A 83 -3.07 -6.03 12.51
CA PHE A 83 -2.60 -4.87 11.77
C PHE A 83 -1.98 -5.27 10.43
N VAL A 84 -2.41 -4.61 9.36
CA VAL A 84 -1.91 -4.83 8.01
C VAL A 84 -1.35 -3.53 7.46
N LEU A 85 -0.12 -3.57 6.96
CA LEU A 85 0.54 -2.45 6.31
C LEU A 85 -0.21 -2.05 5.03
N THR A 86 -0.41 -0.75 4.84
CA THR A 86 -0.96 -0.22 3.59
C THR A 86 0.11 -0.17 2.50
N VAL A 87 -0.33 0.05 1.25
CA VAL A 87 0.60 0.25 0.14
C VAL A 87 1.49 1.48 0.37
N THR A 88 0.97 2.51 1.06
CA THR A 88 1.74 3.68 1.49
C THR A 88 2.92 3.29 2.35
N SER A 89 2.72 2.47 3.38
CA SER A 89 3.81 2.04 4.26
C SER A 89 4.88 1.27 3.50
N LEU A 90 4.46 0.46 2.52
CA LEU A 90 5.36 -0.37 1.73
C LEU A 90 6.11 0.45 0.69
N LEU A 91 5.48 1.46 0.08
CA LEU A 91 6.17 2.43 -0.79
C LEU A 91 7.22 3.24 -0.01
N LEU A 92 6.91 3.66 1.21
CA LEU A 92 7.86 4.37 2.07
C LEU A 92 9.03 3.48 2.52
N ASN A 93 8.85 2.14 2.55
CA ASN A 93 9.95 1.20 2.75
C ASN A 93 10.93 1.19 1.56
N GLY A 94 10.48 1.58 0.36
CA GLY A 94 11.33 1.74 -0.82
C GLY A 94 11.64 0.46 -1.59
N GLU A 95 11.40 -0.72 -1.00
CA GLU A 95 11.64 -2.01 -1.64
C GLU A 95 10.73 -3.14 -1.12
N CYS A 96 10.71 -4.27 -1.84
CA CYS A 96 10.04 -5.48 -1.41
C CYS A 96 10.77 -6.12 -0.23
N CYS A 97 10.14 -6.20 0.95
CA CYS A 97 10.75 -6.77 2.15
C CYS A 97 10.81 -8.32 2.18
N GLY A 98 10.28 -9.00 1.17
CA GLY A 98 10.31 -10.47 1.05
C GLY A 98 9.31 -11.23 1.93
N ARG A 99 8.42 -10.53 2.64
CA ARG A 99 7.48 -11.11 3.63
C ARG A 99 6.06 -11.38 3.09
N SER A 100 5.91 -11.50 1.77
CA SER A 100 4.61 -11.69 1.08
C SER A 100 3.51 -10.76 1.60
N CYS A 101 3.80 -9.45 1.72
CA CYS A 101 2.84 -8.47 2.21
C CYS A 101 1.64 -8.37 1.26
N ARG A 102 0.42 -8.30 1.83
CA ARG A 102 -0.84 -8.28 1.08
C ARG A 102 -0.89 -7.19 0.00
N HIS A 103 -0.40 -6.00 0.32
CA HIS A 103 -0.49 -4.80 -0.53
C HIS A 103 0.87 -4.37 -1.11
N CYS A 104 1.77 -5.33 -1.37
CA CYS A 104 3.11 -5.04 -1.86
C CYS A 104 3.06 -4.36 -3.25
N PRO A 105 3.64 -3.15 -3.41
CA PRO A 105 3.64 -2.41 -4.69
C PRO A 105 4.76 -2.86 -5.64
N TYR A 106 5.54 -3.88 -5.25
CA TYR A 106 6.75 -4.33 -5.93
C TYR A 106 6.62 -5.77 -6.43
N ASP A 107 5.40 -6.23 -6.72
CA ASP A 107 5.11 -7.54 -7.34
C ASP A 107 5.80 -8.75 -6.69
N HIS A 108 6.01 -8.68 -5.36
CA HIS A 108 6.66 -9.73 -4.58
C HIS A 108 8.05 -10.13 -5.13
N VAL A 109 8.79 -9.21 -5.77
CA VAL A 109 10.09 -9.51 -6.40
C VAL A 109 11.10 -10.19 -5.47
N ASN A 110 11.10 -9.83 -4.18
CA ASN A 110 12.01 -10.41 -3.17
C ASN A 110 11.36 -11.52 -2.31
N VAL A 111 10.14 -11.96 -2.62
CA VAL A 111 9.47 -13.05 -1.88
C VAL A 111 9.98 -14.40 -2.38
N SER A 112 10.28 -15.31 -1.46
CA SER A 112 10.74 -16.65 -1.81
C SER A 112 9.66 -17.44 -2.56
N GLU A 113 10.09 -18.34 -3.44
CA GLU A 113 9.18 -19.16 -4.25
C GLU A 113 8.21 -19.98 -3.39
N ALA A 114 8.71 -20.56 -2.29
CA ALA A 114 7.89 -21.30 -1.33
C ALA A 114 6.80 -20.44 -0.65
N MET A 115 6.99 -19.12 -0.55
CA MET A 115 5.97 -18.21 -0.03
C MET A 115 5.02 -17.72 -1.13
N LYS A 116 5.54 -17.45 -2.34
CA LYS A 116 4.71 -17.09 -3.50
C LYS A 116 3.66 -18.15 -3.79
N GLN A 117 4.05 -19.44 -3.70
CA GLN A 117 3.14 -20.59 -3.86
C GLN A 117 2.02 -20.67 -2.82
N LYS A 118 2.03 -19.85 -1.76
CA LYS A 118 0.98 -19.78 -0.73
C LYS A 118 0.06 -18.57 -0.90
N THR A 119 0.29 -17.76 -1.93
CA THR A 119 -0.46 -16.54 -2.19
C THR A 119 -0.82 -16.43 -3.66
N PHE A 120 -1.87 -15.69 -3.98
CA PHE A 120 -2.24 -15.38 -5.36
C PHE A 120 -2.72 -13.94 -5.48
N TRP A 121 -2.56 -13.35 -6.66
CA TRP A 121 -3.10 -12.04 -6.96
C TRP A 121 -4.58 -12.17 -7.35
N ASN A 122 -5.48 -11.57 -6.57
CA ASN A 122 -6.93 -11.65 -6.80
C ASN A 122 -7.49 -10.47 -7.64
N GLY A 123 -6.61 -9.63 -8.21
CA GLY A 123 -6.99 -8.42 -8.93
C GLY A 123 -6.90 -7.13 -8.09
N ALA A 124 -6.92 -7.24 -6.76
CA ALA A 124 -6.74 -6.10 -5.83
C ALA A 124 -5.49 -6.22 -4.96
N PHE A 125 -5.22 -7.43 -4.45
CA PHE A 125 -4.16 -7.68 -3.50
C PHE A 125 -3.68 -9.13 -3.56
N PHE A 126 -2.56 -9.42 -2.88
CA PHE A 126 -2.07 -10.78 -2.70
C PHE A 126 -2.82 -11.45 -1.55
N ASP A 127 -3.73 -12.36 -1.87
CA ASP A 127 -4.44 -13.16 -0.87
C ASP A 127 -3.72 -14.49 -0.61
N LYS A 128 -4.06 -15.14 0.50
CA LYS A 128 -3.54 -16.47 0.84
C LYS A 128 -4.38 -17.56 0.18
N LEU A 129 -3.72 -18.62 -0.27
CA LEU A 129 -4.39 -19.87 -0.57
C LEU A 129 -4.77 -20.51 0.77
N ASP A 130 -6.07 -20.69 1.02
CA ASP A 130 -6.58 -21.42 2.18
C ASP A 130 -6.17 -22.91 2.14
#